data_AF-A0A806K202-F1
#
_entry.id   AF-A0A806K202-F1
#
_cell.length_a   1.000
_cell.length_b   1.000
_cell.length_c   1.000
_cell.angle_alpha   90.00
_cell.angle_beta   90.00
_cell.angle_gamma   90.00
#
_symmetry.space_group_name_H-M   'P 1'
#
loop_
_entity.id
_entity.type
_entity.pdbx_description
1 polymer ?
#
loop_
_entity_poly.entity_id
_entity_poly.type
_entity_poly.pdbx_seq_one_letter_code
_entity_poly.pdbx_strand_id
1 'polypeptide(L)'
;MRKYLTILLAVCLSVQFTGCRGKEGQPETARTGGEITDVSGHQAVQPEETAVLTAAAPPRSEVITVGRVTGDITGDYHFVADDRTDVRIIFSATENVEYFAYIEITHAEDAGGNIALLAGDAIAVFDNLTPGTPVVVAADPGSGIPTRGITFRHEGSVRYFYLSESGFDGSLSLSGFTPGN
;
A
#
# COMPACT_ATOMS: atom_id res chain seq x y z
N MET A 1 50.81 -0.95 0.21
CA MET A 1 51.70 -2.07 0.57
C MET A 1 50.96 -2.97 1.55
N ARG A 2 50.96 -4.28 1.26
CA ARG A 2 50.39 -5.40 2.04
C ARG A 2 48.85 -5.52 2.04
N LYS A 3 48.19 -6.65 1.77
CA LYS A 3 48.45 -7.92 1.05
C LYS A 3 47.44 -8.93 1.66
N TYR A 4 46.72 -9.67 0.80
CA TYR A 4 45.93 -10.90 1.08
C TYR A 4 44.61 -10.64 1.86
N LEU A 5 43.47 -11.25 1.52
CA LEU A 5 43.29 -12.68 1.32
C LEU A 5 42.04 -12.99 0.48
N THR A 6 42.27 -13.69 -0.63
CA THR A 6 41.31 -14.39 -1.47
C THR A 6 40.96 -15.74 -0.82
N ILE A 7 39.68 -16.06 -0.66
CA ILE A 7 39.12 -17.41 -0.46
C ILE A 7 37.84 -17.41 -1.30
N LEU A 8 37.69 -18.00 -2.49
CA LEU A 8 38.05 -19.29 -3.09
C LEU A 8 37.10 -20.46 -2.70
N LEU A 9 36.44 -20.99 -3.74
CA LEU A 9 35.76 -22.29 -3.90
C LEU A 9 34.41 -22.49 -3.16
N ALA A 10 33.26 -22.64 -3.86
CA ALA A 10 32.80 -23.72 -4.76
C ALA A 10 32.06 -24.86 -4.02
N VAL A 11 31.16 -25.54 -4.76
CA VAL A 11 30.43 -26.80 -4.45
C VAL A 11 29.00 -26.49 -3.92
N CYS A 12 27.88 -26.92 -4.52
CA CYS A 12 27.63 -28.14 -5.31
C CYS A 12 26.44 -27.97 -6.28
N LEU A 13 26.67 -28.41 -7.53
CA LEU A 13 25.65 -28.80 -8.50
C LEU A 13 25.29 -30.27 -8.26
N SER A 14 24.01 -30.62 -8.11
CA SER A 14 23.48 -31.99 -8.29
C SER A 14 21.96 -31.92 -8.43
N VAL A 15 21.38 -32.05 -9.63
CA VAL A 15 21.06 -33.30 -10.37
C VAL A 15 19.78 -33.99 -9.87
N GLN A 16 18.69 -33.72 -10.61
CA GLN A 16 17.76 -34.65 -11.28
C GLN A 16 16.72 -35.52 -10.55
N PHE A 17 15.51 -35.45 -11.16
CA PHE A 17 14.50 -36.48 -11.44
C PHE A 17 14.05 -37.47 -10.35
N THR A 18 12.76 -37.37 -9.99
CA THR A 18 11.78 -38.47 -9.86
C THR A 18 10.40 -37.77 -9.84
N GLY A 19 9.41 -37.99 -10.71
CA GLY A 19 9.03 -39.21 -11.42
C GLY A 19 7.86 -39.88 -10.66
N CYS A 20 6.63 -39.39 -10.81
CA CYS A 20 5.41 -40.16 -10.54
C CYS A 20 4.33 -39.83 -11.58
N ARG A 21 3.67 -40.89 -12.02
CA ARG A 21 2.92 -41.05 -13.26
C ARG A 21 1.47 -41.42 -12.90
N GLY A 22 0.51 -40.88 -13.66
CA GLY A 22 -0.89 -41.33 -13.72
C GLY A 22 -1.83 -40.58 -12.77
N LYS A 23 -3.04 -40.16 -13.16
CA LYS A 23 -3.93 -40.70 -14.20
C LYS A 23 -4.80 -39.60 -14.85
N GLU A 24 -5.10 -39.85 -16.12
CA GLU A 24 -6.15 -39.24 -16.93
C GLU A 24 -7.54 -39.32 -16.27
N GLY A 25 -8.37 -38.30 -16.50
CA GLY A 25 -9.77 -38.27 -16.11
C GLY A 25 -10.41 -36.89 -16.29
N GLN A 26 -10.63 -36.47 -17.53
CA GLN A 26 -11.58 -35.40 -17.92
C GLN A 26 -12.32 -35.99 -19.14
N PRO A 27 -13.65 -35.79 -19.35
CA PRO A 27 -14.33 -34.50 -19.17
C PRO A 27 -15.77 -34.55 -18.62
N GLU A 28 -16.23 -33.42 -18.07
CA GLU A 28 -17.58 -32.98 -18.40
C GLU A 28 -17.70 -31.46 -18.33
N THR A 29 -18.07 -30.90 -19.48
CA THR A 29 -18.23 -29.49 -19.76
C THR A 29 -19.73 -29.18 -19.81
N ALA A 30 -20.11 -28.18 -19.03
CA ALA A 30 -21.10 -27.15 -19.32
C ALA A 30 -22.61 -27.49 -19.41
N ARG A 31 -23.32 -26.68 -18.61
CA ARG A 31 -24.42 -25.78 -18.98
C ARG A 31 -25.72 -26.41 -19.47
N THR A 32 -26.62 -26.53 -18.49
CA THR A 32 -28.05 -26.25 -18.53
C THR A 32 -28.47 -25.29 -19.65
N GLY A 33 -29.11 -25.84 -20.68
CA GLY A 33 -29.97 -25.10 -21.61
C GLY A 33 -31.43 -25.36 -21.20
N GLY A 34 -32.10 -24.32 -20.72
CA GLY A 34 -33.54 -24.31 -20.49
C GLY A 34 -34.13 -23.15 -21.28
N GLU A 35 -34.78 -23.49 -22.39
CA GLU A 35 -35.60 -22.61 -23.22
C GLU A 35 -36.87 -22.22 -22.46
N ILE A 36 -37.18 -20.92 -22.42
CA ILE A 36 -38.50 -20.43 -22.02
C ILE A 36 -38.87 -19.28 -22.97
N THR A 37 -39.83 -19.56 -23.85
CA THR A 37 -40.70 -18.55 -24.46
C THR A 37 -42.11 -18.83 -23.99
N ASP A 38 -42.82 -17.84 -23.43
CA ASP A 38 -44.09 -17.29 -23.95
C ASP A 38 -44.88 -16.42 -22.92
N VAL A 39 -45.63 -15.47 -23.47
CA VAL A 39 -46.83 -14.70 -23.03
C VAL A 39 -46.81 -13.68 -21.87
N SER A 40 -46.90 -12.40 -22.27
CA SER A 40 -47.93 -11.37 -21.97
C SER A 40 -48.72 -11.39 -20.64
N GLY A 41 -48.75 -10.23 -19.95
CA GLY A 41 -49.73 -9.93 -18.90
C GLY A 41 -49.59 -8.52 -18.33
N HIS A 42 -50.69 -7.78 -18.28
CA HIS A 42 -50.84 -6.33 -18.05
C HIS A 42 -50.63 -5.83 -16.60
N GLN A 43 -50.11 -4.58 -16.50
CA GLN A 43 -50.63 -3.45 -15.71
C GLN A 43 -50.64 -3.50 -14.16
N ALA A 44 -49.89 -2.59 -13.53
CA ALA A 44 -50.43 -1.53 -12.65
C ALA A 44 -49.29 -0.62 -12.13
N VAL A 45 -49.47 0.69 -12.31
CA VAL A 45 -48.70 1.77 -11.68
C VAL A 45 -49.28 2.06 -10.30
N GLN A 46 -48.45 2.20 -9.26
CA GLN A 46 -48.67 3.10 -8.10
C GLN A 46 -47.47 3.10 -7.10
N PRO A 47 -47.32 4.08 -6.18
CA PRO A 47 -46.28 5.11 -6.26
C PRO A 47 -45.20 5.04 -5.16
N GLU A 48 -44.08 5.72 -5.45
CA GLU A 48 -43.23 6.51 -4.53
C GLU A 48 -43.04 6.00 -3.09
N GLU A 49 -41.96 5.23 -2.86
CA GLU A 49 -41.28 5.19 -1.56
C GLU A 49 -39.94 5.91 -1.72
N THR A 50 -39.88 7.13 -1.18
CA THR A 50 -38.65 7.91 -1.03
C THR A 50 -37.74 7.15 -0.07
N ALA A 51 -36.87 6.29 -0.61
CA ALA A 51 -35.77 5.73 0.14
C ALA A 51 -34.78 6.87 0.45
N VAL A 52 -34.91 7.46 1.64
CA VAL A 52 -33.85 8.27 2.24
C VAL A 52 -32.71 7.30 2.54
N LEU A 53 -31.84 7.08 1.55
CA LEU A 53 -30.52 6.54 1.82
C LEU A 53 -29.82 7.58 2.67
N THR A 54 -29.85 7.34 3.98
CA THR A 54 -28.96 7.95 4.95
C THR A 54 -27.55 7.80 4.38
N ALA A 55 -27.00 8.90 3.86
CA ALA A 55 -25.61 8.96 3.50
C ALA A 55 -24.83 8.56 4.75
N ALA A 56 -24.13 7.42 4.66
CA ALA A 56 -23.13 7.06 5.65
C ALA A 56 -22.29 8.31 5.91
N ALA A 57 -22.12 8.67 7.18
CA ALA A 57 -21.25 9.76 7.56
C ALA A 57 -19.93 9.61 6.79
N PRO A 58 -19.41 10.68 6.16
CA PRO A 58 -18.17 10.58 5.40
C PRO A 58 -17.08 9.97 6.30
N PRO A 59 -16.17 9.16 5.75
CA PRO A 59 -15.04 8.65 6.52
C PRO A 59 -14.36 9.84 7.20
N ARG A 60 -14.02 9.66 8.49
CA ARG A 60 -13.27 10.64 9.28
C ARG A 60 -12.16 11.23 8.40
N SER A 61 -12.17 12.55 8.24
CA SER A 61 -11.25 13.32 7.42
C SER A 61 -9.84 12.77 7.54
N GLU A 62 -9.24 12.39 6.41
CA GLU A 62 -7.86 11.92 6.39
C GLU A 62 -6.96 13.09 6.80
N VAL A 63 -6.29 12.96 7.96
CA VAL A 63 -5.50 14.06 8.54
C VAL A 63 -4.25 14.33 7.71
N ILE A 64 -3.69 13.31 7.08
CA ILE A 64 -2.56 13.39 6.16
C ILE A 64 -3.01 12.87 4.80
N THR A 65 -2.72 13.63 3.75
CA THR A 65 -2.90 13.20 2.36
C THR A 65 -1.55 12.98 1.71
N VAL A 66 -1.52 12.11 0.70
CA VAL A 66 -0.31 11.80 -0.09
C VAL A 66 -0.51 12.13 -1.55
N GLY A 67 0.53 12.66 -2.21
CA GLY A 67 0.52 12.94 -3.64
C GLY A 67 1.87 12.83 -4.29
N ARG A 68 1.89 12.71 -5.62
CA ARG A 68 3.11 12.77 -6.43
C ARG A 68 3.33 14.21 -6.89
N VAL A 69 4.57 14.67 -6.82
CA VAL A 69 4.95 16.02 -7.25
C VAL A 69 5.43 15.95 -8.71
N THR A 70 4.66 16.53 -9.63
CA THR A 70 4.93 16.51 -11.08
C THR A 70 5.50 17.83 -11.62
N GLY A 71 5.69 18.83 -10.77
CA GLY A 71 6.22 20.15 -11.14
C GLY A 71 7.04 20.78 -10.02
N ASP A 72 7.14 22.10 -10.06
CA ASP A 72 7.80 22.85 -8.99
C ASP A 72 6.87 22.97 -7.77
N ILE A 73 7.47 22.94 -6.59
CA ILE A 73 6.78 23.21 -5.33
C ILE A 73 7.09 24.65 -4.97
N THR A 74 6.05 25.41 -4.64
CA THR A 74 6.16 26.79 -4.16
C THR A 74 5.76 26.88 -2.69
N GLY A 75 6.27 27.89 -2.00
CA GLY A 75 6.04 28.06 -0.57
C GLY A 75 7.02 27.27 0.31
N ASP A 76 6.71 27.21 1.60
CA ASP A 76 7.54 26.54 2.60
C ASP A 76 7.26 25.04 2.60
N TYR A 77 8.32 24.24 2.58
CA TYR A 77 8.23 22.79 2.72
C TYR A 77 9.53 22.24 3.31
N HIS A 78 9.44 21.09 3.94
CA HIS A 78 10.61 20.30 4.28
C HIS A 78 10.93 19.33 3.14
N PHE A 79 12.21 19.17 2.83
CA PHE A 79 12.65 18.20 1.82
C PHE A 79 13.55 17.14 2.45
N VAL A 80 13.20 15.88 2.21
CA VAL A 80 14.00 14.70 2.56
C VAL A 80 14.53 14.10 1.27
N ALA A 81 15.85 14.18 1.07
CA ALA A 81 16.50 13.66 -0.12
C ALA A 81 16.75 12.15 -0.03
N ASP A 82 16.71 11.49 -1.18
CA ASP A 82 17.14 10.12 -1.42
C ASP A 82 17.83 10.13 -2.78
N ASP A 83 19.11 9.76 -2.82
CA ASP A 83 19.95 9.84 -4.01
C ASP A 83 19.69 8.70 -5.01
N ARG A 84 18.78 7.79 -4.69
CA ARG A 84 18.43 6.63 -5.51
C ARG A 84 17.26 6.89 -6.46
N THR A 85 16.54 8.01 -6.31
CA THR A 85 15.31 8.27 -7.06
C THR A 85 15.02 9.76 -7.21
N ASP A 86 14.48 10.13 -8.37
CA ASP A 86 13.98 11.48 -8.63
C ASP A 86 12.46 11.61 -8.38
N VAL A 87 11.80 10.51 -7.98
CA VAL A 87 10.36 10.52 -7.67
C VAL A 87 10.14 11.28 -6.37
N ARG A 88 9.36 12.36 -6.47
CA ARG A 88 9.01 13.21 -5.33
C ARG A 88 7.58 12.96 -4.88
N ILE A 89 7.43 12.70 -3.58
CA ILE A 89 6.15 12.44 -2.91
C ILE A 89 5.94 13.52 -1.86
N ILE A 90 4.72 14.04 -1.77
CA ILE A 90 4.33 15.06 -0.81
C ILE A 90 3.34 14.48 0.19
N PHE A 91 3.60 14.73 1.47
CA PHE A 91 2.69 14.50 2.58
C PHE A 91 2.18 15.85 3.09
N SER A 92 0.87 16.05 3.00
CA SER A 92 0.21 17.30 3.37
C SER A 92 -0.79 17.03 4.49
N ALA A 93 -0.73 17.83 5.55
CA ALA A 93 -1.68 17.71 6.65
C ALA A 93 -2.88 18.65 6.46
N THR A 94 -4.07 18.22 6.87
CA THR A 94 -5.27 19.08 6.95
C THR A 94 -5.38 19.79 8.30
N GLU A 95 -4.69 19.25 9.32
CA GLU A 95 -4.58 19.79 10.67
C GLU A 95 -3.14 19.63 11.18
N ASN A 96 -2.79 20.24 12.32
CA ASN A 96 -1.47 20.03 12.91
C ASN A 96 -1.37 18.61 13.51
N VAL A 97 -0.33 17.86 13.14
CA VAL A 97 0.05 16.60 13.78
C VAL A 97 1.42 16.71 14.41
N GLU A 98 1.63 15.97 15.48
CA GLU A 98 2.87 16.02 16.26
C GLU A 98 3.75 14.81 15.92
N TYR A 99 5.07 14.98 16.04
CA TYR A 99 6.06 13.92 15.83
C TYR A 99 5.88 13.18 14.51
N PHE A 100 5.70 13.93 13.42
CA PHE A 100 5.63 13.35 12.09
C PHE A 100 7.00 12.77 11.72
N ALA A 101 7.03 11.50 11.36
CA ALA A 101 8.24 10.85 10.89
C ALA A 101 7.98 10.09 9.59
N TYR A 102 8.94 10.22 8.67
CA TYR A 102 9.06 9.36 7.50
C TYR A 102 9.95 8.18 7.90
N ILE A 103 9.44 6.96 7.75
CA ILE A 103 10.05 5.75 8.34
C ILE A 103 10.32 4.68 7.29
N GLU A 104 11.28 3.83 7.60
CA GLU A 104 11.40 2.52 6.96
C GLU A 104 10.28 1.59 7.43
N ILE A 105 9.86 0.70 6.54
CA ILE A 105 9.03 -0.45 6.88
C ILE A 105 9.81 -1.69 6.56
N THR A 106 9.89 -2.59 7.54
CA THR A 106 10.43 -3.94 7.38
C THR A 106 9.29 -4.94 7.55
N HIS A 107 9.60 -6.21 7.29
CA HIS A 107 8.62 -7.27 7.42
C HIS A 107 9.23 -8.49 8.11
N ALA A 108 8.36 -9.22 8.82
CA ALA A 108 8.64 -10.55 9.31
C ALA A 108 7.64 -11.53 8.69
N GLU A 109 8.10 -12.74 8.41
CA GLU A 109 7.28 -13.83 7.92
C GLU A 109 7.23 -14.93 8.99
N ASP A 110 6.03 -15.39 9.34
CA ASP A 110 5.87 -16.52 10.24
C ASP A 110 6.05 -17.87 9.52
N ALA A 111 6.07 -18.97 10.27
CA ALA A 111 6.22 -20.31 9.68
C ALA A 111 5.06 -20.72 8.75
N GLY A 112 3.94 -19.99 8.79
CA GLY A 112 2.78 -20.17 7.91
C GLY A 112 2.81 -19.29 6.66
N GLY A 113 3.84 -18.45 6.48
CA GLY A 113 3.97 -17.53 5.36
C GLY A 113 3.20 -16.23 5.53
N ASN A 114 2.69 -15.92 6.73
CA ASN A 114 2.00 -14.66 6.98
C ASN A 114 3.01 -13.53 7.19
N ILE A 115 2.80 -12.42 6.50
CA ILE A 115 3.67 -11.24 6.57
C ILE A 115 3.12 -10.27 7.61
N ALA A 116 3.94 -9.91 8.60
CA ALA A 116 3.70 -8.81 9.52
C ALA A 116 4.56 -7.60 9.12
N LEU A 117 3.95 -6.42 9.06
CA LEU A 117 4.67 -5.17 8.85
C LEU A 117 5.22 -4.65 10.17
N LEU A 118 6.48 -4.22 10.15
CA LEU A 118 7.19 -3.67 11.30
C LEU A 118 7.60 -2.23 10.98
N ALA A 119 7.41 -1.33 11.95
CA ALA A 119 7.98 0.01 11.85
C ALA A 119 9.49 -0.06 12.06
N GLY A 120 10.26 0.35 11.06
CA GLY A 120 11.70 0.42 11.12
C GLY A 120 12.20 1.78 11.62
N ASP A 121 13.45 2.10 11.28
CA ASP A 121 14.09 3.34 11.68
C ASP A 121 13.42 4.56 11.02
N ALA A 122 13.45 5.69 11.73
CA ALA A 122 13.05 6.96 11.17
C ALA A 122 14.14 7.48 10.21
N ILE A 123 13.74 7.76 8.97
CA ILE A 123 14.57 8.39 7.95
C ILE A 123 14.63 9.91 8.23
N ALA A 124 13.49 10.49 8.59
CA ALA A 124 13.38 11.90 8.97
C ALA A 124 12.29 12.07 10.04
N VAL A 125 12.51 13.03 10.95
CA VAL A 125 11.59 13.34 12.04
C VAL A 125 11.37 14.85 12.09
N PHE A 126 10.11 15.24 12.29
CA PHE A 126 9.66 16.61 12.40
C PHE A 126 8.79 16.73 13.65
N ASP A 127 9.01 17.77 14.46
CA ASP A 127 8.22 18.00 15.68
C ASP A 127 6.73 18.12 15.35
N ASN A 128 6.43 18.69 14.18
CA ASN A 128 5.08 18.86 13.67
C ASN A 128 5.04 18.82 12.14
N LEU A 129 3.92 18.35 11.61
CA LEU A 129 3.53 18.56 10.22
C LEU A 129 2.26 19.41 10.23
N THR A 130 2.32 20.57 9.57
CA THR A 130 1.25 21.57 9.58
C THR A 130 0.66 21.76 8.19
N PRO A 131 -0.59 22.25 8.06
CA PRO A 131 -1.19 22.48 6.74
C PRO A 131 -0.45 23.45 5.83
N GLY A 132 0.37 24.34 6.41
CA GLY A 132 1.15 25.33 5.65
C GLY A 132 2.57 24.90 5.30
N THR A 133 3.05 23.76 5.83
CA THR A 133 4.44 23.32 5.63
C THR A 133 4.45 21.81 5.43
N PRO A 134 4.18 21.33 4.20
CA PRO A 134 4.21 19.90 3.89
C PRO A 134 5.62 19.33 3.96
N VAL A 135 5.71 18.00 4.01
CA VAL A 135 6.96 17.26 3.86
C VAL A 135 7.00 16.63 2.49
N VAL A 136 8.09 16.88 1.78
CA VAL A 136 8.37 16.33 0.47
C VAL A 136 9.54 15.37 0.61
N VAL A 137 9.36 14.15 0.13
CA VAL A 137 10.40 13.11 0.15
C VAL A 137 10.74 12.70 -1.27
N ALA A 138 12.02 12.51 -1.55
CA ALA A 138 12.43 11.69 -2.69
C ALA A 138 12.29 10.22 -2.25
N ALA A 139 11.44 9.47 -2.94
CA ALA A 139 11.16 8.09 -2.56
C ALA A 139 10.62 7.29 -3.75
N ASP A 140 11.07 6.03 -3.84
CA ASP A 140 10.40 5.02 -4.65
C ASP A 140 9.28 4.42 -3.81
N PRO A 141 7.99 4.64 -4.15
CA PRO A 141 6.87 4.04 -3.42
C PRO A 141 6.84 2.51 -3.56
N GLY A 142 7.60 1.95 -4.51
CA GLY A 142 7.74 0.52 -4.73
C GLY A 142 6.49 -0.15 -5.28
N SER A 143 6.65 -1.40 -5.72
CA SER A 143 5.53 -2.30 -6.02
C SER A 143 5.68 -3.56 -5.17
N GLY A 144 4.60 -4.00 -4.53
CA GLY A 144 4.61 -5.18 -3.65
C GLY A 144 4.62 -4.85 -2.16
N ILE A 145 5.54 -5.47 -1.40
CA ILE A 145 5.63 -5.29 0.06
C ILE A 145 6.10 -3.85 0.35
N PRO A 146 5.34 -3.07 1.14
CA PRO A 146 5.73 -1.70 1.46
C PRO A 146 7.07 -1.64 2.20
N THR A 147 7.93 -0.72 1.79
CA THR A 147 9.25 -0.49 2.42
C THR A 147 9.36 0.88 3.09
N ARG A 148 8.34 1.72 2.94
CA ARG A 148 8.28 3.11 3.39
C ARG A 148 6.92 3.44 3.97
N GLY A 149 6.91 4.33 4.94
CA GLY A 149 5.69 4.77 5.59
C GLY A 149 5.86 6.06 6.36
N ILE A 150 4.82 6.41 7.09
CA ILE A 150 4.81 7.54 8.02
C ILE A 150 4.27 7.10 9.37
N THR A 151 4.71 7.80 10.41
CA THR A 151 4.07 7.75 11.72
C THR A 151 3.91 9.16 12.25
N PHE A 152 2.85 9.39 13.03
CA PHE A 152 2.59 10.66 13.68
C PHE A 152 1.66 10.47 14.87
N ARG A 153 1.67 11.45 15.78
CA ARG A 153 0.71 11.56 16.88
C ARG A 153 -0.39 12.55 16.50
N HIS A 154 -1.64 12.11 16.64
CA HIS A 154 -2.82 12.95 16.46
C HIS A 154 -3.90 12.54 17.46
N GLU A 155 -4.49 13.53 18.13
CA GLU A 155 -5.46 13.33 19.23
C GLU A 155 -4.94 12.36 20.31
N GLY A 156 -3.65 12.49 20.67
CA GLY A 156 -3.00 11.66 21.68
C GLY A 156 -2.68 10.22 21.26
N SER A 157 -3.02 9.82 20.03
CA SER A 157 -2.75 8.46 19.52
C SER A 157 -1.64 8.48 18.47
N VAL A 158 -0.70 7.53 18.56
CA VAL A 158 0.29 7.28 17.50
C VAL A 158 -0.36 6.42 16.42
N ARG A 159 -0.24 6.83 15.16
CA ARG A 159 -0.81 6.15 14.00
C ARG A 159 0.30 5.82 13.02
N TYR A 160 0.26 4.62 12.43
CA TYR A 160 1.25 4.16 11.46
C TYR A 160 0.56 3.90 10.13
N PHE A 161 1.19 4.38 9.05
CA PHE A 161 0.71 4.17 7.70
C PHE A 161 1.86 3.73 6.80
N TYR A 162 1.60 2.80 5.90
CA TYR A 162 2.53 2.49 4.83
C TYR A 162 2.13 3.21 3.54
N LEU A 163 3.13 3.56 2.75
CA LEU A 163 2.98 4.13 1.42
C LEU A 163 2.84 3.00 0.40
N SER A 164 1.85 3.10 -0.48
CA SER A 164 1.69 2.19 -1.61
C SER A 164 1.37 2.93 -2.90
N GLU A 165 1.92 2.44 -4.01
CA GLU A 165 1.51 2.83 -5.35
C GLU A 165 0.64 1.74 -5.99
N SER A 166 -0.49 2.15 -6.55
CA SER A 166 -1.33 1.29 -7.36
C SER A 166 -0.59 0.89 -8.63
N GLY A 167 -0.43 -0.42 -8.84
CA GLY A 167 0.15 -0.94 -10.09
C GLY A 167 -0.72 -0.75 -11.34
N PHE A 168 -1.97 -0.30 -11.19
CA PHE A 168 -2.89 -0.08 -12.31
C PHE A 168 -2.75 1.32 -12.91
N ASP A 169 -2.72 2.35 -12.06
CA ASP A 169 -2.76 3.77 -12.47
C ASP A 169 -1.66 4.64 -11.85
N GLY A 170 -0.79 4.06 -11.03
CA GLY A 170 0.29 4.79 -10.36
C GLY A 170 -0.20 5.74 -9.26
N SER A 171 -1.45 5.60 -8.80
CA SER A 171 -1.99 6.41 -7.71
C SER A 171 -1.33 6.04 -6.38
N LEU A 172 -1.01 7.06 -5.57
CA LEU A 172 -0.45 6.87 -4.23
C LEU A 172 -1.56 6.79 -3.19
N SER A 173 -1.34 5.96 -2.17
CA SER A 173 -2.25 5.80 -1.04
C SER A 173 -1.47 5.57 0.26
N LEU A 174 -2.12 5.93 1.37
CA LEU A 174 -1.69 5.60 2.71
C LEU A 174 -2.64 4.57 3.30
N SER A 175 -2.08 3.50 3.85
CA SER A 175 -2.87 2.45 4.48
C SER A 175 -2.38 2.22 5.90
N GLY A 176 -3.32 2.26 6.85
CA GLY A 176 -3.01 2.12 8.27
C GLY A 176 -2.58 0.69 8.61
N PHE A 177 -1.60 0.56 9.51
CA PHE A 177 -1.22 -0.74 10.06
C PHE A 177 -0.93 -0.64 11.56
N THR A 178 -0.99 -1.80 12.24
CA THR A 178 -0.46 -1.94 13.59
C THR A 178 0.90 -2.61 13.45
N PRO A 179 2.01 -1.97 13.89
CA PRO A 179 3.31 -2.60 13.84
C PRO A 179 3.29 -3.94 14.59
N GLY A 180 3.79 -4.99 13.94
CA GLY A 180 4.04 -6.26 14.62
C GLY A 180 5.10 -6.10 15.71
N ASN A 181 5.07 -7.01 16.69
CA ASN A 181 6.13 -7.16 17.69
C ASN A 181 7.19 -8.13 17.20
#